data_AF-A0A8I3WMI9-F1
#
_entry.id   AF-A0A8I3WMI9-F1
#
_cell.length_a   1.000
_cell.length_b   1.000
_cell.length_c   1.000
_cell.angle_alpha   90.00
_cell.angle_beta   90.00
_cell.angle_gamma   90.00
#
_symmetry.space_group_name_H-M   'P 1'
#
loop_
_entity.id
_entity.type
_entity.pdbx_description
1 polymer ?
#
loop_
_entity_poly.entity_id
_entity_poly.type
_entity_poly.pdbx_seq_one_letter_code
_entity_poly.pdbx_strand_id
1 'polypeptide(L)'
;MRDGFSSWRTLEIRRFRTTARSCLSTRRSTAVLRIREQLKELTKQYEKSENDLKALQSVGQIVGEVLKQLTEEKFIVKATNGPRYVVGCRRQIMKQL
;
A
#
# COMPACT_ATOMS: atom_id res chain seq x y z
N MET A 1 68.50 -20.80 21.76
CA MET A 1 68.23 -19.63 20.89
C MET A 1 67.79 -20.12 19.51
N ARG A 2 66.57 -20.64 19.34
CA ARG A 2 66.05 -21.08 18.03
C ARG A 2 64.52 -21.03 17.91
N ASP A 3 63.84 -20.10 18.56
CA ASP A 3 62.36 -20.04 18.56
C ASP A 3 61.79 -18.69 18.09
N GLY A 4 62.63 -17.85 17.46
CA GLY A 4 62.24 -16.51 17.01
C GLY A 4 61.57 -16.47 15.64
N PHE A 5 61.54 -17.54 14.85
CA PHE A 5 61.11 -17.52 13.43
C PHE A 5 59.72 -18.12 13.17
N SER A 6 59.19 -18.94 14.09
CA SER A 6 57.87 -19.59 14.00
C SER A 6 56.71 -18.70 14.48
N SER A 7 57.01 -17.72 15.33
CA SER A 7 56.03 -16.73 15.84
C SER A 7 55.61 -15.68 14.80
N TRP A 8 56.50 -15.31 13.87
CA TRP A 8 56.22 -14.26 12.89
C TRP A 8 55.26 -14.74 11.78
N ARG A 9 55.41 -16.00 11.35
CA ARG A 9 54.50 -16.62 10.37
C ARG A 9 53.07 -16.73 10.90
N THR A 10 52.88 -16.89 12.21
CA THR A 10 51.53 -16.93 12.81
C THR A 10 50.91 -15.55 12.96
N LEU A 11 51.70 -14.49 13.14
CA LEU A 11 51.22 -13.11 13.25
C LEU A 11 50.77 -12.53 11.89
N GLU A 12 51.50 -12.81 10.81
CA GLU A 12 51.14 -12.39 9.45
C GLU A 12 49.87 -13.08 8.94
N ILE A 13 49.73 -14.39 9.17
CA ILE A 13 48.51 -15.13 8.83
C ILE A 13 47.30 -14.60 9.63
N ARG A 14 47.51 -14.20 10.89
CA ARG A 14 46.46 -13.59 11.72
C ARG A 14 46.02 -12.24 11.16
N ARG A 15 46.98 -11.39 10.76
CA ARG A 15 46.73 -10.10 10.09
C ARG A 15 45.96 -10.28 8.79
N PHE A 16 46.36 -11.23 7.94
CA PHE A 16 45.68 -11.51 6.68
C PHE A 16 44.23 -12.00 6.89
N ARG A 17 43.99 -12.84 7.91
CA ARG A 17 42.64 -13.32 8.26
C ARG A 17 41.75 -12.22 8.85
N THR A 18 42.30 -11.29 9.64
CA THR A 18 41.55 -10.13 10.15
C THR A 18 41.23 -9.11 9.05
N THR A 19 42.15 -8.85 8.14
CA THR A 19 41.92 -7.93 7.01
C THR A 19 40.93 -8.52 5.99
N ALA A 20 41.03 -9.82 5.69
CA ALA A 20 40.06 -10.51 4.83
C ALA A 20 38.65 -10.55 5.45
N ARG A 21 38.53 -10.74 6.78
CA ARG A 21 37.25 -10.60 7.51
C ARG A 21 36.71 -9.17 7.50
N SER A 22 37.57 -8.15 7.56
CA SER A 22 37.17 -6.74 7.47
C SER A 22 36.64 -6.36 6.08
N CYS A 23 37.19 -6.95 5.01
CA CYS A 23 36.66 -6.76 3.65
C CYS A 23 35.38 -7.56 3.39
N LEU A 24 35.15 -8.65 4.11
CA LEU A 24 33.94 -9.49 3.97
C LEU A 24 32.75 -8.98 4.80
N SER A 25 33.00 -8.21 5.88
CA SER A 25 31.97 -7.80 6.86
C SER A 25 31.30 -6.46 6.57
N THR A 26 31.75 -5.70 5.56
CA THR A 26 31.15 -4.43 5.17
C THR A 26 31.24 -4.40 3.63
N ARG A 27 30.24 -4.11 2.80
CA ARG A 27 29.63 -2.76 2.75
C ARG A 27 28.80 -2.53 1.48
N ARG A 28 28.02 -3.48 0.93
CA ARG A 28 27.26 -3.16 -0.31
C ARG A 28 25.81 -3.58 -0.40
N SER A 29 25.34 -4.56 0.37
CA SER A 29 24.04 -5.15 0.04
C SER A 29 23.01 -5.10 1.18
N THR A 30 23.38 -5.34 2.44
CA THR A 30 22.38 -5.53 3.51
C THR A 30 21.66 -4.27 3.96
N ALA A 31 22.31 -3.10 3.89
CA ALA A 31 21.66 -1.83 4.21
C ALA A 31 20.72 -1.38 3.08
N VAL A 32 21.16 -1.56 1.83
CA VAL A 32 20.36 -1.23 0.64
C VAL A 32 19.15 -2.15 0.50
N LEU A 33 19.30 -3.45 0.81
CA LEU A 33 18.20 -4.40 0.84
C LEU A 33 17.17 -4.05 1.93
N ARG A 34 17.63 -3.70 3.14
CA ARG A 34 16.74 -3.24 4.23
C ARG A 34 15.96 -1.98 3.84
N ILE A 35 16.63 -0.98 3.27
CA ILE A 35 15.97 0.24 2.80
C ILE A 35 14.97 -0.07 1.68
N ARG A 36 15.29 -0.99 0.77
CA ARG A 36 14.36 -1.43 -0.28
C ARG A 36 13.13 -2.15 0.27
N GLU A 37 13.29 -2.96 1.30
CA GLU A 37 12.16 -3.62 1.98
C GLU A 37 11.27 -2.59 2.67
N GLN A 38 11.87 -1.66 3.40
CA GLN A 38 11.13 -0.56 4.05
C GLN A 38 10.40 0.32 3.03
N LEU A 39 11.04 0.64 1.89
CA LEU A 39 10.39 1.40 0.83
C LEU A 39 9.18 0.65 0.26
N LYS A 40 9.29 -0.65 0.02
CA LYS A 40 8.16 -1.47 -0.47
C LYS A 40 7.01 -1.53 0.53
N GLU A 41 7.32 -1.58 1.82
CA GLU A 41 6.31 -1.58 2.87
C GLU A 41 5.62 -0.22 2.98
N LEU A 42 6.40 0.87 2.97
CA LEU A 42 5.89 2.23 2.96
C LEU A 42 5.04 2.53 1.73
N THR A 43 5.43 2.08 0.52
CA THR A 43 4.60 2.27 -0.68
C THR A 43 3.27 1.54 -0.59
N LYS A 44 3.24 0.33 -0.01
CA LYS A 44 1.97 -0.40 0.21
C LYS A 44 1.08 0.30 1.22
N GLN A 45 1.65 0.80 2.31
CA GLN A 45 0.90 1.56 3.32
C GLN A 45 0.36 2.86 2.72
N TYR A 46 1.16 3.53 1.88
CA TYR A 46 0.76 4.73 1.17
C TYR A 46 -0.42 4.46 0.23
N GLU A 47 -0.32 3.45 -0.64
CA GLU A 47 -1.42 3.05 -1.53
C GLU A 47 -2.70 2.71 -0.76
N LYS A 48 -2.57 1.98 0.36
CA LYS A 48 -3.72 1.69 1.22
C LYS A 48 -4.35 2.98 1.76
N SER A 49 -3.54 3.90 2.29
CA SER A 49 -4.04 5.16 2.83
C SER A 49 -4.69 6.06 1.77
N GLU A 50 -4.16 6.09 0.54
CA GLU A 50 -4.81 6.81 -0.56
C GLU A 50 -6.16 6.20 -0.93
N ASN A 51 -6.25 4.87 -0.96
CA ASN A 51 -7.50 4.17 -1.27
C ASN A 51 -8.54 4.41 -0.17
N ASP A 52 -8.11 4.37 1.09
CA ASP A 52 -8.97 4.66 2.24
C ASP A 52 -9.46 6.13 2.18
N LEU A 53 -8.59 7.09 1.84
CA LEU A 53 -8.98 8.49 1.64
C LEU A 53 -9.97 8.68 0.49
N LYS A 54 -9.75 8.01 -0.66
CA LYS A 54 -10.69 8.02 -1.79
C LYS A 54 -12.03 7.41 -1.41
N ALA A 55 -12.02 6.34 -0.61
CA ALA A 55 -13.23 5.72 -0.10
C ALA A 55 -13.97 6.62 0.90
N LEU A 56 -13.27 7.34 1.77
CA LEU A 56 -13.89 8.29 2.70
C LEU A 56 -14.57 9.48 1.99
N GLN A 57 -14.07 9.88 0.82
CA GLN A 57 -14.74 10.90 0.00
C GLN A 57 -16.00 10.38 -0.70
N SER A 58 -16.22 9.06 -0.73
CA SER A 58 -17.42 8.49 -1.31
C SER A 58 -18.61 8.72 -0.37
N VAL A 59 -19.70 9.26 -0.92
CA VAL A 59 -20.96 9.46 -0.18
C VAL A 59 -21.87 8.25 -0.40
N GLY A 60 -22.47 7.75 0.67
CA GLY A 60 -23.48 6.70 0.60
C GLY A 60 -24.74 7.20 -0.12
N GLN A 61 -25.28 6.38 -1.03
CA GLN A 61 -26.53 6.67 -1.72
C GLN A 61 -27.66 5.84 -1.10
N ILE A 62 -28.83 6.44 -0.94
CA ILE A 62 -30.01 5.74 -0.40
C ILE A 62 -30.60 4.84 -1.48
N VAL A 63 -30.83 3.57 -1.14
CA VAL A 63 -31.46 2.60 -2.03
C VAL A 63 -32.99 2.64 -1.82
N GLY A 64 -33.72 2.71 -2.92
CA GLY A 64 -35.18 2.70 -2.92
C GLY A 64 -35.74 2.11 -4.20
N GLU A 65 -37.01 1.73 -4.14
CA GLU A 65 -37.76 1.18 -5.28
C GLU A 65 -38.53 2.28 -5.99
N VAL A 66 -38.55 2.24 -7.33
CA VAL A 66 -39.35 3.14 -8.15
C VAL A 66 -40.78 2.61 -8.20
N LEU A 67 -41.74 3.37 -7.68
CA LEU A 67 -43.15 2.98 -7.67
C LEU A 67 -43.87 3.39 -8.95
N LYS A 68 -43.74 4.67 -9.33
CA LYS A 68 -44.48 5.23 -10.46
C LYS A 68 -43.73 6.41 -11.07
N GLN A 69 -43.73 6.48 -12.40
CA GLN A 69 -43.29 7.66 -13.13
C GLN A 69 -44.43 8.69 -13.19
N LEU A 70 -44.13 9.94 -12.83
CA LEU A 70 -45.10 11.02 -12.90
C LEU A 70 -44.91 11.85 -14.17
N THR A 71 -43.67 12.19 -14.47
CA THR A 71 -43.25 12.87 -15.71
C THR A 71 -41.93 12.29 -16.20
N GLU A 72 -41.45 12.68 -17.38
CA GLU A 72 -40.17 12.18 -17.91
C GLU A 72 -38.97 12.41 -16.98
N GLU A 73 -39.01 13.43 -16.14
CA GLU A 73 -37.90 13.80 -15.25
C GLU A 73 -38.15 13.44 -13.78
N LYS A 74 -39.41 13.19 -13.38
CA LYS A 74 -39.82 13.01 -11.98
C LYS A 74 -40.40 11.62 -11.73
N PHE A 75 -39.86 10.96 -10.72
CA PHE A 75 -40.24 9.61 -10.31
C PHE A 75 -40.60 9.58 -8.83
N ILE A 76 -41.57 8.75 -8.49
CA ILE A 76 -41.88 8.45 -7.09
C ILE A 76 -41.05 7.25 -6.67
N VAL A 77 -40.16 7.46 -5.70
CA VAL A 77 -39.36 6.41 -5.07
C VAL A 77 -39.80 6.19 -3.63
N LYS A 78 -39.83 4.93 -3.22
CA LYS A 78 -40.03 4.52 -1.83
C LYS A 78 -38.70 4.03 -1.28
N ALA A 79 -38.22 4.66 -0.21
CA ALA A 79 -37.06 4.14 0.51
C ALA A 79 -37.42 2.81 1.20
N THR A 80 -36.43 1.95 1.41
CA THR A 80 -36.57 0.55 1.85
C THR A 80 -37.58 0.35 3.00
N ASN A 81 -37.60 1.26 3.97
CA ASN A 81 -38.64 1.33 5.03
C ASN A 81 -39.05 2.78 5.33
N GLY A 82 -39.02 3.66 4.33
CA GLY A 82 -39.21 5.11 4.51
C GLY A 82 -40.42 5.70 3.80
N PRO A 83 -40.66 7.01 3.98
CA PRO A 83 -41.68 7.75 3.27
C PRO A 83 -41.41 7.78 1.75
N ARG A 84 -42.45 8.14 0.99
CA ARG A 84 -42.36 8.26 -0.47
C ARG A 84 -41.86 9.65 -0.84
N TYR A 85 -40.86 9.71 -1.71
CA TYR A 85 -40.28 10.95 -2.21
C TYR A 85 -40.50 11.10 -3.70
N VAL A 86 -40.63 12.34 -4.15
CA VAL A 86 -40.56 12.68 -5.56
C VAL A 86 -39.11 13.09 -5.84
N VAL A 87 -38.42 12.31 -6.66
CA VAL A 87 -37.01 12.56 -7.01
C VAL A 87 -36.86 12.88 -8.49
N GLY A 88 -35.86 13.69 -8.81
CA GLY A 88 -35.42 13.95 -10.17
C GLY A 88 -34.41 12.89 -10.62
N CYS A 89 -34.44 12.52 -11.89
CA CYS A 89 -33.46 11.61 -12.47
C CYS A 89 -32.25 12.34 -13.05
N ARG A 90 -31.07 11.73 -12.90
CA ARG A 90 -29.87 12.15 -13.62
C ARG A 90 -30.02 11.82 -15.11
N ARG A 91 -29.75 12.79 -15.98
CA ARG A 91 -29.94 12.68 -17.45
C ARG A 91 -29.15 11.56 -18.13
N GLN A 92 -28.13 11.02 -17.46
CA GLN A 92 -27.28 9.93 -17.96
C GLN A 92 -27.89 8.53 -17.78
N ILE A 93 -29.00 8.41 -17.05
CA ILE A 93 -29.69 7.14 -16.86
C ILE A 93 -30.53 6.89 -18.12
N MET A 94 -30.28 5.77 -18.80
CA MET A 94 -31.14 5.31 -19.88
C MET A 94 -32.51 4.95 -19.33
N LYS A 95 -33.53 5.68 -19.78
CA LYS A 95 -34.93 5.42 -19.43
C LYS A 95 -35.41 4.22 -20.26
N GLN A 96 -35.06 3.01 -19.85
CA GLN A 96 -35.72 1.82 -20.37
C GLN A 96 -36.99 1.61 -19.57
N LEU A 97 -38.10 2.05 -20.14
CA LEU A 97 -39.45 1.64 -19.77
C LEU A 97 -40.07 0.94 -20.98
#